data_AF-A0A1Z8YJW5-F1
#
_entry.id   AF-A0A1Z8YJW5-F1
#
_cell.length_a   1.000
_cell.length_b   1.000
_cell.length_c   1.000
_cell.angle_alpha   90.00
_cell.angle_beta   90.00
_cell.angle_gamma   90.00
#
_symmetry.space_group_name_H-M   'P 1'
#
loop_
_entity.id
_entity.type
_entity.pdbx_description
1 polymer ?
#
loop_
_entity_poly.entity_id
_entity_poly.type
_entity_poly.pdbx_seq_one_letter_code
_entity_poly.pdbx_strand_id
1 'polypeptide(L)'
;MDRKLGLWDKDLFRYEDVYGAPFSMNKAQRLEHHQTLMTHAMLFTGVDVADGAPRRWRVENSWGADKSGREGYYTMNDSWFDEYMFEIAARKSTLPESLQAAFDEEPIVLPAWDPMGSLAR
;
A
#
# COMPACT_ATOMS: atom_id res chain seq x y z
N MET A 1 -9.88 5.69 -1.70
CA MET A 1 -8.96 6.85 -1.75
C MET A 1 -9.68 8.07 -2.28
N ASP A 2 -9.65 9.17 -1.53
CA ASP A 2 -10.06 10.50 -1.99
C ASP A 2 -8.81 11.38 -2.17
N ARG A 3 -8.59 11.82 -3.42
CA ARG A 3 -7.40 12.61 -3.78
C ARG A 3 -7.42 14.03 -3.24
N LYS A 4 -8.60 14.64 -3.12
CA LYS A 4 -8.77 16.03 -2.72
C LYS A 4 -8.69 16.18 -1.21
N LEU A 5 -9.28 15.23 -0.47
CA LEU A 5 -9.22 15.20 0.99
C LEU A 5 -7.89 14.66 1.51
N GLY A 6 -7.13 13.94 0.69
CA GLY A 6 -5.87 13.34 1.10
C GLY A 6 -6.06 12.09 1.96
N LEU A 7 -7.11 11.31 1.72
CA LEU A 7 -7.53 10.22 2.60
C LEU A 7 -7.54 8.87 1.89
N TRP A 8 -6.85 7.90 2.47
CA TRP A 8 -6.94 6.50 2.04
C TRP A 8 -7.46 5.63 3.18
N ASP A 9 -8.58 4.98 2.93
CA ASP A 9 -9.22 4.01 3.82
C ASP A 9 -9.91 2.99 2.92
N LYS A 10 -9.83 1.70 3.27
CA LYS A 10 -10.53 0.63 2.54
C LYS A 10 -12.04 0.83 2.58
N ASP A 11 -12.56 1.37 3.68
CA ASP A 11 -13.99 1.54 3.94
C ASP A 11 -14.49 2.96 3.59
N LEU A 12 -13.66 3.78 2.92
CA LEU A 12 -14.01 5.16 2.55
C LEU A 12 -15.28 5.26 1.70
N PHE A 13 -15.51 4.26 0.86
CA PHE A 13 -16.65 4.19 -0.04
C PHE A 13 -17.42 2.89 0.20
N ARG A 14 -18.71 3.01 0.50
CA ARG A 14 -19.63 1.90 0.78
C ARG A 14 -20.26 1.36 -0.50
N TYR A 15 -19.42 0.96 -1.46
CA TYR A 15 -19.89 0.54 -2.79
C TYR A 15 -20.79 -0.70 -2.75
N GLU A 16 -20.52 -1.65 -1.87
CA GLU A 16 -21.36 -2.84 -1.71
C GLU A 16 -22.81 -2.48 -1.34
N ASP A 17 -22.98 -1.49 -0.45
CA ASP A 17 -24.30 -1.01 -0.03
C ASP A 17 -25.03 -0.29 -1.17
N VAL A 18 -24.30 0.44 -2.01
CA VAL A 18 -24.86 1.17 -3.18
C VAL A 18 -25.31 0.21 -4.28
N TYR A 19 -24.48 -0.80 -4.59
CA TYR A 19 -24.74 -1.73 -5.69
C TYR A 19 -25.50 -2.99 -5.26
N GLY A 20 -25.67 -3.21 -3.94
CA GLY A 20 -26.34 -4.39 -3.40
C GLY A 20 -25.60 -5.70 -3.66
N ALA A 21 -24.27 -5.65 -3.84
CA ALA A 21 -23.45 -6.81 -4.18
C ALA A 21 -22.11 -6.79 -3.44
N PRO A 22 -21.64 -7.92 -2.89
CA PRO A 22 -20.38 -7.98 -2.16
C PRO A 22 -19.17 -8.01 -3.10
N PHE A 23 -18.06 -7.41 -2.68
CA PHE A 23 -16.75 -7.41 -3.32
C PHE A 23 -15.81 -8.33 -2.55
N SER A 24 -15.97 -9.64 -2.74
CA SER A 24 -15.43 -10.68 -1.85
C SER A 24 -13.98 -11.12 -2.13
N MET A 25 -13.29 -10.53 -3.11
CA MET A 25 -11.93 -10.96 -3.47
C MET A 25 -10.92 -10.51 -2.41
N ASN A 26 -10.18 -11.46 -1.85
CA ASN A 26 -9.06 -11.16 -0.98
C ASN A 26 -7.86 -10.59 -1.78
N LYS A 27 -6.84 -10.08 -1.09
CA LYS A 27 -5.68 -9.44 -1.72
C LYS A 27 -4.95 -10.33 -2.74
N ALA A 28 -4.74 -11.61 -2.42
CA ALA A 28 -4.10 -12.57 -3.32
C ALA A 28 -4.94 -12.78 -4.59
N GLN A 29 -6.24 -13.04 -4.45
CA GLN A 29 -7.15 -13.18 -5.60
C GLN A 29 -7.17 -11.91 -6.46
N ARG A 30 -7.17 -10.72 -5.84
CA ARG A 30 -7.12 -9.45 -6.58
C ARG A 30 -5.80 -9.32 -7.35
N LEU A 31 -4.69 -9.82 -6.83
CA LEU A 31 -3.39 -9.81 -7.50
C LEU A 31 -3.36 -10.81 -8.68
N GLU A 32 -3.79 -12.06 -8.44
CA GLU A 32 -3.85 -13.14 -9.44
C GLU A 32 -4.75 -12.80 -10.63
N HIS A 33 -5.86 -12.11 -10.37
CA HIS A 33 -6.81 -11.70 -11.40
C HIS A 33 -6.55 -10.26 -11.92
N HIS A 34 -5.39 -9.67 -11.61
CA HIS A 34 -4.99 -8.33 -12.05
C HIS A 34 -5.99 -7.20 -11.70
N GLN A 35 -6.79 -7.39 -10.65
CA GLN A 35 -7.66 -6.36 -10.09
C GLN A 35 -6.85 -5.33 -9.29
N THR A 36 -5.75 -5.76 -8.66
CA THR A 36 -4.80 -4.91 -7.94
C THR A 36 -3.36 -5.25 -8.30
N LEU A 37 -2.47 -4.26 -8.22
CA LEU A 37 -1.02 -4.37 -8.37
C LEU A 37 -0.35 -3.08 -7.86
N MET A 38 0.97 -3.05 -7.74
CA MET A 38 1.70 -1.84 -7.37
C MET A 38 1.73 -0.84 -8.52
N THR A 39 1.10 0.33 -8.34
CA THR A 39 1.01 1.33 -9.42
C THR A 39 1.83 2.60 -9.16
N HIS A 40 2.20 2.89 -7.91
CA HIS A 40 2.79 4.18 -7.54
C HIS A 40 3.69 4.05 -6.31
N ALA A 41 4.80 4.79 -6.29
CA ALA A 41 5.74 4.84 -5.18
C ALA A 41 5.63 6.18 -4.44
N MET A 42 5.66 6.14 -3.11
CA MET A 42 5.47 7.29 -2.22
C MET A 42 6.35 7.14 -0.97
N LEU A 43 6.34 8.12 -0.07
CA LEU A 43 7.21 8.13 1.11
C LEU A 43 6.42 8.20 2.41
N PHE A 44 6.65 7.24 3.33
CA PHE A 44 6.18 7.35 4.70
C PHE A 44 7.01 8.37 5.48
N THR A 45 6.34 9.33 6.11
CA THR A 45 6.96 10.41 6.90
C THR A 45 6.49 10.45 8.36
N GLY A 46 5.57 9.55 8.74
CA GLY A 46 5.12 9.40 10.12
C GLY A 46 4.10 8.28 10.27
N VAL A 47 3.94 7.81 11.49
CA VAL A 47 2.93 6.82 11.88
C VAL A 47 2.29 7.25 13.19
N ASP A 48 0.97 7.14 13.25
CA ASP A 48 0.17 7.28 14.47
C ASP A 48 -0.04 5.89 15.06
N VAL A 49 0.48 5.67 16.27
CA VAL A 49 0.43 4.38 16.98
C VAL A 49 -0.44 4.53 18.21
N ALA A 50 -1.40 3.63 18.38
CA ALA A 50 -2.21 3.52 19.58
C ALA A 50 -2.23 2.07 20.04
N ASP A 51 -2.14 1.84 21.35
CA ASP A 51 -2.17 0.51 21.95
C ASP A 51 -1.15 -0.48 21.34
N GLY A 52 -0.01 0.05 20.88
CA GLY A 52 1.07 -0.73 20.26
C GLY A 52 0.86 -1.10 18.80
N ALA A 53 -0.24 -0.66 18.17
CA ALA A 53 -0.55 -0.91 16.76
C ALA A 53 -0.62 0.38 15.93
N PRO A 54 -0.19 0.35 14.65
CA PRO A 54 -0.40 1.47 13.75
C PRO A 54 -1.90 1.69 13.51
N ARG A 55 -2.35 2.95 13.58
CA ARG A 55 -3.70 3.35 13.17
C ARG A 55 -3.69 4.00 11.80
N ARG A 56 -2.72 4.88 11.58
CA ARG A 56 -2.61 5.73 10.39
C ARG A 56 -1.17 6.05 10.06
N TRP A 57 -0.92 6.25 8.79
CA TRP A 57 0.37 6.58 8.21
C TRP A 57 0.29 7.94 7.54
N ARG A 58 1.28 8.78 7.75
CA ARG A 58 1.47 10.02 7.01
C ARG A 58 2.31 9.72 5.78
N VAL A 59 1.76 10.03 4.60
CA VAL A 59 2.39 9.72 3.32
C VAL A 59 2.65 11.03 2.56
N GLU A 60 3.89 11.25 2.18
CA GLU A 60 4.28 12.32 1.25
C GLU A 60 4.10 11.81 -0.19
N ASN A 61 3.41 12.59 -1.00
CA ASN A 61 3.16 12.29 -2.41
C ASN A 61 3.83 13.33 -3.32
N SER A 62 4.02 13.00 -4.60
CA SER A 62 4.79 13.77 -5.58
C SER A 62 3.93 14.57 -6.58
N TRP A 63 2.65 14.82 -6.25
CA TRP A 63 1.69 15.49 -7.17
C TRP A 63 1.53 17.01 -6.94
N GLY A 64 2.39 17.61 -6.11
CA GLY A 64 2.44 19.05 -5.84
C GLY A 64 1.53 19.49 -4.69
N ALA A 65 2.06 20.34 -3.82
CA ALA A 65 1.43 20.73 -2.56
C ALA A 65 0.09 21.47 -2.75
N ASP A 66 0.00 22.33 -3.76
CA ASP A 66 -1.19 23.16 -4.03
C ASP A 66 -2.34 22.39 -4.70
N LYS A 67 -2.09 21.17 -5.18
CA LYS A 67 -3.00 20.43 -6.07
C LYS A 67 -3.56 19.16 -5.46
N SER A 68 -2.89 18.59 -4.45
CA SER A 68 -3.13 17.21 -4.05
C SER A 68 -3.08 17.02 -2.54
N GLY A 69 -4.07 16.29 -2.03
CA GLY A 69 -4.16 15.98 -0.61
C GLY A 69 -4.18 17.25 0.26
N ARG A 70 -3.53 17.15 1.42
CA ARG A 70 -3.34 18.28 2.34
C ARG A 70 -1.90 18.73 2.23
N GLU A 71 -1.66 19.76 1.42
CA GLU A 71 -0.31 20.29 1.13
C GLU A 71 0.64 19.21 0.59
N GLY A 72 0.14 18.32 -0.28
CA GLY A 72 0.92 17.21 -0.85
C GLY A 72 0.96 15.94 0.00
N TYR A 73 0.42 15.99 1.23
CA TYR A 73 0.38 14.86 2.14
C TYR A 73 -0.97 14.14 2.15
N TYR A 74 -0.89 12.86 2.45
CA TYR A 74 -2.01 11.95 2.61
C TYR A 74 -1.99 11.31 4.00
N THR A 75 -3.18 11.06 4.54
CA THR A 75 -3.39 10.19 5.70
C THR A 75 -3.94 8.87 5.19
N MET A 76 -3.18 7.80 5.43
CA MET A 76 -3.54 6.45 5.06
C MET A 76 -3.88 5.66 6.31
N ASN A 77 -5.12 5.20 6.45
CA ASN A 77 -5.49 4.30 7.52
C ASN A 77 -4.82 2.94 7.33
N ASP A 78 -4.53 2.26 8.43
CA ASP A 78 -3.89 0.94 8.42
C ASP A 78 -4.70 -0.10 7.63
N SER A 79 -6.02 0.04 7.63
CA SER A 79 -6.95 -0.75 6.78
C SER A 79 -6.62 -0.68 5.28
N TRP A 80 -6.09 0.45 4.80
CA TRP A 80 -5.67 0.61 3.41
C TRP A 80 -4.26 0.05 3.18
N PHE A 81 -3.37 0.17 4.18
CA PHE A 81 -2.04 -0.46 4.14
C PHE A 81 -2.19 -1.96 3.88
N ASP A 82 -3.01 -2.64 4.68
CA ASP A 82 -3.23 -4.09 4.59
C ASP A 82 -3.71 -4.52 3.20
N GLU A 83 -4.62 -3.78 2.59
CA GLU A 83 -5.28 -4.19 1.34
C GLU A 83 -4.49 -3.83 0.07
N TYR A 84 -3.68 -2.76 0.10
CA TYR A 84 -3.13 -2.14 -1.11
C TYR A 84 -1.63 -1.81 -1.09
N MET A 85 -0.91 -2.02 0.03
CA MET A 85 0.56 -1.95 0.04
C MET A 85 1.18 -3.28 -0.35
N PHE A 86 2.19 -3.26 -1.22
CA PHE A 86 2.88 -4.47 -1.69
C PHE A 86 4.35 -4.54 -1.26
N GLU A 87 5.03 -3.40 -1.22
CA GLU A 87 6.47 -3.33 -0.99
C GLU A 87 6.83 -2.15 -0.10
N ILE A 88 7.86 -2.33 0.72
CA ILE A 88 8.57 -1.25 1.41
C ILE A 88 10.07 -1.39 1.20
N ALA A 89 10.77 -0.26 1.18
CA ALA A 89 12.23 -0.24 1.25
C ALA A 89 12.67 0.14 2.67
N ALA A 90 13.48 -0.71 3.30
CA ALA A 90 14.03 -0.49 4.64
C ALA A 90 15.53 -0.80 4.66
N ARG A 91 16.24 -0.33 5.69
CA ARG A 91 17.67 -0.65 5.86
C ARG A 91 17.81 -2.13 6.22
N LYS A 92 18.71 -2.87 5.57
CA LYS A 92 18.97 -4.29 5.90
C LYS A 92 19.27 -4.48 7.39
N SER A 93 20.01 -3.54 8.00
CA SER A 93 20.38 -3.58 9.42
C SER A 93 19.22 -3.42 10.40
N THR A 94 18.01 -3.03 9.94
CA THR A 94 16.81 -2.96 10.79
C THR A 94 15.94 -4.21 10.69
N LEU A 95 16.30 -5.16 9.84
CA LEU A 95 15.56 -6.41 9.67
C LEU A 95 16.02 -7.46 10.70
N PRO A 96 15.13 -8.37 11.15
CA PRO A 96 15.52 -9.57 11.88
C PRO A 96 16.57 -10.39 11.11
N GLU A 97 17.47 -11.08 11.82
CA GLU A 97 18.55 -11.87 11.22
C GLU A 97 18.05 -12.89 10.19
N SER A 98 16.90 -13.51 10.43
CA SER A 98 16.28 -14.45 9.48
C SER A 98 15.96 -13.83 8.13
N LEU A 99 15.48 -12.59 8.09
CA LEU A 99 15.22 -11.86 6.85
C LEU A 99 16.50 -11.36 6.20
N GLN A 100 17.55 -11.09 6.99
CA GLN A 100 18.85 -10.71 6.43
C GLN A 100 19.54 -11.89 5.73
N ALA A 101 19.39 -13.11 6.26
CA ALA A 101 19.92 -14.34 5.70
C ALA A 101 19.21 -14.73 4.38
N ALA A 102 17.93 -14.42 4.24
CA ALA A 102 17.16 -14.70 3.02
C ALA A 102 17.74 -14.02 1.75
N PHE A 103 18.60 -13.01 1.90
CA PHE A 103 19.31 -12.38 0.77
C PHE A 103 20.38 -13.27 0.14
N ASP A 104 20.87 -14.28 0.86
CA ASP A 104 21.92 -15.19 0.39
C ASP A 104 21.35 -16.48 -0.22
N GLU A 105 20.01 -16.62 -0.24
CA GLU A 105 19.30 -17.74 -0.85
C GLU A 105 19.14 -17.55 -2.37
N GLU A 106 18.98 -18.65 -3.11
CA GLU A 106 18.69 -18.59 -4.55
C GLU A 106 17.30 -17.96 -4.76
N PRO A 107 17.17 -16.87 -5.53
CA PRO A 107 15.90 -16.18 -5.71
C PRO A 107 14.90 -17.01 -6.52
N ILE A 108 13.63 -16.93 -6.14
CA ILE A 108 12.54 -17.47 -6.95
C ILE A 108 12.36 -16.57 -8.17
N VAL A 109 12.66 -17.11 -9.35
CA VAL A 109 12.47 -16.38 -10.62
C VAL A 109 11.00 -16.42 -11.03
N LEU A 110 10.35 -15.27 -10.97
CA LEU A 110 8.97 -15.10 -11.43
C LEU A 110 8.91 -14.80 -12.94
N PRO A 111 7.79 -15.08 -13.62
CA PRO A 111 7.59 -14.69 -15.02
C PRO A 111 7.71 -13.18 -15.23
N ALA A 112 8.14 -12.76 -16.42
CA ALA A 112 8.36 -11.34 -16.73
C ALA A 112 7.07 -10.46 -16.65
N TRP A 113 5.90 -11.08 -16.66
CA TRP A 113 4.60 -10.41 -16.56
C TRP A 113 3.97 -10.52 -15.17
N ASP A 114 4.70 -11.05 -14.18
CA ASP A 114 4.22 -11.17 -12.81
C ASP A 114 3.84 -9.77 -12.25
N PRO A 115 2.68 -9.64 -11.58
CA PRO A 115 2.23 -8.34 -11.07
C PRO A 115 3.12 -7.78 -9.96
N MET A 116 3.99 -8.58 -9.32
CA MET A 116 4.99 -8.09 -8.37
C MET A 116 6.17 -7.38 -9.05
N GLY A 117 6.32 -7.51 -10.38
CA GLY A 117 7.27 -6.74 -11.18
C GLY A 117 6.72 -5.42 -11.70
N SER A 118 5.49 -5.03 -11.33
CA SER A 118 4.88 -3.79 -11.81
C SER A 118 5.66 -2.58 -11.34
N LEU A 119 6.38 -1.92 -12.25
CA LEU A 119 7.02 -0.64 -11.97
C LEU A 119 5.95 0.44 -11.84
N ALA A 120 6.09 1.30 -10.83
CA ALA A 120 5.30 2.52 -10.70
C ALA A 120 5.30 3.25 -12.06
N ARG A 121 4.13 3.37 -12.69
CA ARG A 121 3.97 3.97 -14.02
C ARG A 121 3.79 5.47 -13.93
#